data_AF-A0A2D5J9Y1-F1
#
_entry.id   AF-A0A2D5J9Y1-F1
#
_cell.length_a   1.000
_cell.length_b   1.000
_cell.length_c   1.000
_cell.angle_alpha   90.00
_cell.angle_beta   90.00
_cell.angle_gamma   90.00
#
_symmetry.space_group_name_H-M   'P 1'
#
loop_
_entity.id
_entity.type
_entity.pdbx_description
1 polymer ?
#
loop_
_entity_poly.entity_id
_entity_poly.type
_entity_poly.pdbx_seq_one_letter_code
_entity_poly.pdbx_strand_id
1 'polypeptide(L)'
;MSILTPIPRDMPWFARVLFSIPLLGWIARDVAFGHPENFWYALIGAAALWIIAIMHVGVVALYLPMVCLTPVCLIMLIVISRG
;
A
#
# COMPACT_ATOMS: atom_id res chain seq x y z
N MET A 1 -9.87 -13.66 5.28
CA MET A 1 -9.22 -14.63 6.19
C MET A 1 -9.22 -14.05 7.60
N SER A 2 -9.40 -14.89 8.63
CA SER A 2 -9.44 -14.43 10.03
C SER A 2 -8.04 -13.99 10.50
N ILE A 3 -7.96 -13.02 11.42
CA ILE A 3 -6.70 -12.59 12.10
C ILE A 3 -5.91 -13.78 12.68
N LEU A 4 -6.60 -14.90 12.94
CA LEU A 4 -6.10 -16.13 13.54
C LEU A 4 -5.43 -17.09 12.55
N THR A 5 -5.46 -16.84 11.23
CA THR A 5 -4.76 -17.72 10.29
C THR A 5 -3.25 -17.58 10.45
N PRO A 6 -2.52 -18.67 10.76
CA PRO A 6 -1.08 -18.60 10.98
C PRO A 6 -0.38 -18.26 9.66
N ILE A 7 0.55 -17.30 9.72
CA ILE A 7 1.35 -16.89 8.56
C ILE A 7 2.29 -18.06 8.19
N PRO A 8 2.24 -18.59 6.95
CA PRO A 8 3.19 -19.60 6.47
C PRO A 8 4.64 -19.29 6.83
N ARG A 9 5.36 -20.29 7.34
CA ARG A 9 6.72 -20.13 7.87
C ARG A 9 7.77 -19.90 6.78
N ASP A 10 7.49 -20.17 5.51
CA ASP A 10 8.50 -20.05 4.44
C ASP A 10 8.58 -18.65 3.79
N MET A 11 7.97 -17.64 4.42
CA MET A 11 7.97 -16.27 3.89
C MET A 11 9.22 -15.48 4.23
N PRO A 12 9.67 -14.60 3.32
CA PRO A 12 10.76 -13.67 3.58
C PRO A 12 10.42 -12.74 4.75
N TRP A 13 11.45 -12.31 5.48
CA TRP A 13 11.31 -11.57 6.74
C TRP A 13 10.47 -10.30 6.61
N PHE A 14 10.56 -9.58 5.48
CA PHE A 14 9.79 -8.36 5.24
C PHE A 14 8.28 -8.62 5.10
N ALA A 15 7.90 -9.74 4.48
CA ALA A 15 6.49 -10.11 4.32
C ALA A 15 5.86 -10.46 5.67
N ARG A 16 6.63 -11.10 6.56
CA ARG A 16 6.18 -11.39 7.94
C ARG A 16 5.91 -10.12 8.74
N VAL A 17 6.79 -9.12 8.62
CA VAL A 17 6.60 -7.82 9.29
C VAL A 17 5.33 -7.14 8.75
N LEU A 18 5.16 -7.09 7.43
CA LEU A 18 3.99 -6.49 6.80
C LEU A 18 2.67 -7.15 7.25
N PHE A 19 2.62 -8.49 7.26
CA PHE A 19 1.42 -9.24 7.68
C PHE A 19 1.13 -9.19 9.19
N SER A 20 2.12 -8.80 10.00
CA SER A 20 1.93 -8.61 11.45
C SER A 20 1.28 -7.27 11.79
N ILE A 21 1.25 -6.31 10.87
CA ILE A 21 0.59 -5.01 11.09
C ILE A 21 -0.93 -5.25 11.19
N PRO A 22 -1.61 -4.79 12.25
CA PRO A 22 -2.99 -5.18 12.51
C PRO A 22 -3.95 -4.76 11.39
N LEU A 23 -3.90 -3.51 10.93
CA LEU A 23 -4.81 -3.01 9.89
C LEU A 23 -4.30 -3.34 8.48
N LEU A 24 -3.09 -2.88 8.15
CA LEU A 24 -2.50 -3.05 6.82
C LEU A 24 -2.15 -4.51 6.52
N GLY A 25 -1.63 -5.23 7.50
CA GLY A 25 -1.28 -6.64 7.35
C GLY A 25 -2.49 -7.55 7.25
N TRP A 26 -3.63 -7.17 7.84
CA TRP A 26 -4.89 -7.88 7.62
C TRP A 26 -5.41 -7.68 6.19
N ILE A 27 -5.48 -6.44 5.70
CA ILE A 27 -5.87 -6.14 4.30
C ILE A 27 -4.90 -6.83 3.32
N ALA A 28 -3.59 -6.75 3.56
CA ALA A 28 -2.58 -7.38 2.71
C ALA A 28 -2.73 -8.91 2.67
N ARG A 29 -3.05 -9.56 3.80
CA ARG A 29 -3.34 -11.00 3.83
C ARG A 29 -4.59 -11.34 3.04
N ASP A 30 -5.63 -10.52 3.14
CA ASP A 30 -6.88 -10.71 2.42
C ASP A 30 -6.73 -10.50 0.91
N VAL A 31 -5.85 -9.60 0.48
CA VAL A 31 -5.52 -9.42 -0.94
C VAL A 31 -4.62 -10.54 -1.46
N ALA A 32 -3.65 -11.01 -0.67
CA ALA A 32 -2.66 -12.00 -1.12
C ALA A 32 -3.19 -13.45 -1.14
N PHE A 33 -4.02 -13.82 -0.16
CA PHE A 33 -4.50 -15.21 0.02
C PHE A 33 -6.02 -15.34 -0.05
N GLY A 34 -6.74 -14.24 -0.20
CA GLY A 34 -8.21 -14.22 -0.28
C GLY A 34 -8.74 -14.34 -1.71
N HIS A 35 -9.98 -13.89 -1.89
CA HIS A 35 -10.66 -13.91 -3.18
C HIS A 35 -10.06 -12.85 -4.11
N PRO A 36 -9.99 -13.07 -5.44
CA PRO A 36 -9.36 -12.13 -6.37
C PRO A 36 -10.00 -10.74 -6.39
N GLU A 37 -11.29 -10.64 -6.04
CA GLU A 37 -12.02 -9.37 -5.87
C GLU A 37 -11.54 -8.52 -4.68
N ASN A 38 -10.87 -9.12 -3.68
CA ASN A 38 -10.34 -8.37 -2.53
C ASN A 38 -9.35 -7.29 -2.94
N PHE A 39 -8.62 -7.50 -4.04
CA PHE A 39 -7.75 -6.48 -4.60
C PHE A 39 -8.53 -5.21 -4.99
N TRP A 40 -9.68 -5.38 -5.65
CA TRP A 40 -10.54 -4.26 -6.05
C TRP A 40 -11.15 -3.54 -4.85
N TYR A 41 -11.58 -4.30 -3.83
CA TYR A 41 -12.09 -3.70 -2.59
C TYR A 41 -11.00 -2.90 -1.85
N ALA A 42 -9.78 -3.43 -1.77
CA ALA A 42 -8.66 -2.72 -1.16
C ALA A 42 -8.30 -1.44 -1.94
N LEU A 43 -8.28 -1.51 -3.27
CA LEU A 43 -7.97 -0.37 -4.14
C LEU A 43 -9.01 0.74 -4.03
N ILE A 44 -10.30 0.39 -4.13
CA ILE A 44 -11.41 1.35 -4.01
C ILE A 44 -11.44 1.93 -2.59
N GLY A 45 -11.23 1.09 -1.57
CA GLY A 45 -11.14 1.53 -0.17
C GLY A 45 -10.00 2.51 0.07
N ALA A 46 -8.83 2.26 -0.51
CA ALA A 46 -7.68 3.18 -0.43
C ALA A 46 -7.97 4.52 -1.14
N ALA A 47 -8.61 4.48 -2.32
CA ALA A 47 -9.02 5.67 -3.03
C ALA A 47 -10.06 6.49 -2.24
N ALA A 48 -11.06 5.82 -1.64
CA ALA A 48 -12.05 6.46 -0.79
C ALA A 48 -11.42 7.09 0.46
N LEU A 49 -10.52 6.38 1.14
CA LEU A 49 -9.78 6.90 2.29
C LEU A 49 -8.96 8.15 1.91
N TRP A 50 -8.36 8.15 0.72
CA TRP A 50 -7.60 9.30 0.23
C TRP A 50 -8.51 10.50 -0.08
N ILE A 51 -9.67 10.29 -0.69
CA ILE A 51 -10.68 11.36 -0.89
C ILE A 51 -11.11 11.94 0.46
N ILE A 52 -11.38 11.08 1.45
CA ILE A 52 -11.72 11.51 2.81
C ILE A 52 -10.57 12.34 3.41
N ALA A 53 -9.32 11.92 3.23
CA ALA A 53 -8.16 12.69 3.69
C ALA A 53 -8.06 14.07 3.01
N ILE A 54 -8.36 14.16 1.71
CA ILE A 54 -8.44 15.43 0.97
C ILE A 54 -9.54 16.32 1.55
N MET A 55 -10.70 15.77 1.90
CA MET A 55 -11.79 16.55 2.50
C MET A 55 -11.44 17.08 3.90
N HIS A 56 -10.63 16.36 4.68
CA HIS A 56 -10.29 16.74 6.05
C HIS A 56 -9.06 17.64 6.16
N VAL A 57 -8.01 17.34 5.39
CA VAL A 57 -6.71 18.03 5.47
C VAL A 57 -6.45 18.91 4.23
N GLY A 58 -7.37 18.88 3.26
CA GLY A 58 -7.34 19.72 2.08
C GLY A 58 -6.19 19.38 1.13
N VAL A 59 -5.57 20.44 0.63
CA VAL A 59 -4.52 20.43 -0.40
C VAL A 59 -3.27 19.65 0.04
N VAL A 60 -3.01 19.53 1.35
CA VAL A 60 -1.86 18.75 1.85
C VAL A 60 -1.98 17.28 1.47
N ALA A 61 -3.15 16.67 1.67
CA ALA A 61 -3.38 15.27 1.31
C ALA A 61 -3.40 15.08 -0.21
N LEU A 62 -3.79 16.10 -0.98
CA LEU A 62 -3.75 16.08 -2.43
C LEU A 62 -2.31 16.06 -2.97
N TYR A 63 -1.40 16.82 -2.37
CA TYR A 63 0.02 16.88 -2.78
C TYR A 63 0.86 15.71 -2.26
N LEU A 64 0.38 14.97 -1.27
CA LEU A 64 1.13 13.87 -0.64
C LEU A 64 1.69 12.86 -1.67
N PRO A 65 0.93 12.36 -2.67
CA PRO A 65 1.49 11.44 -3.67
C PRO A 65 2.57 12.09 -4.53
N MET A 66 2.45 13.38 -4.86
CA MET A 66 3.47 14.09 -5.65
C MET A 66 4.80 14.16 -4.88
N VAL A 67 4.74 14.45 -3.59
CA VAL A 67 5.93 14.47 -2.71
C VAL A 67 6.54 13.06 -2.62
N CYS A 68 5.72 12.02 -2.43
CA CYS A 68 6.19 10.64 -2.39
C CYS A 68 6.80 10.18 -3.73
N LEU A 69 6.29 10.67 -4.87
CA LEU A 69 6.82 10.35 -6.20
C LEU A 69 8.06 11.15 -6.59
N THR A 70 8.35 12.26 -5.90
CA THR A 70 9.52 13.11 -6.17
C THR A 70 10.85 12.33 -6.21
N PRO A 71 11.20 11.47 -5.24
CA PRO A 71 12.43 10.67 -5.32
C PRO A 71 12.42 9.69 -6.50
N VAL A 72 11.24 9.16 -6.88
CA VAL A 72 11.10 8.28 -8.05
C VAL A 72 11.41 9.05 -9.34
N CYS A 73 10.87 10.26 -9.49
CA CYS A 73 11.17 11.13 -10.63
C CYS A 73 12.67 11.47 -10.68
N LEU A 74 13.30 11.75 -9.53
CA LEU A 74 14.73 12.05 -9.46
C LEU A 74 15.59 10.83 -9.85
N ILE A 75 15.27 9.64 -9.34
CA ILE A 75 15.95 8.40 -9.73
C ILE A 75 15.77 8.15 -11.24
N MET A 76 14.56 8.34 -11.76
CA MET A 76 14.27 8.19 -13.19
C MET A 76 15.13 9.12 -14.04
N LEU A 77 15.24 10.40 -13.66
CA LEU A 77 16.11 11.36 -14.35
C LEU A 77 17.58 10.96 -14.30
N ILE A 78 18.06 10.46 -13.16
CA ILE A 78 19.43 9.93 -13.04
C ILE A 78 19.63 8.75 -13.99
N VAL A 79 18.70 7.79 -14.03
CA VAL A 79 18.80 6.61 -14.90
C VAL A 79 18.83 7.03 -16.37
N ILE A 80 17.93 7.94 -16.79
CA ILE A 80 17.86 8.41 -18.19
C ILE A 80 19.10 9.24 -18.56
N SER A 81 19.66 10.00 -17.63
CA SER A 81 20.85 10.83 -17.86
C SER A 81 22.15 10.02 -17.94
N ARG A 82 22.11 8.71 -17.68
CA ARG A 82 23.27 7.80 -17.75
C ARG A 82 23.50 7.20 -19.15
N GLY A 83 22.67 7.53 -20.13
CA GLY A 83 22.73 7.02 -21.50
C GLY A 83 22.09 5.64 -21.62
#